data_AF-A0A497DCN2-F1
#
_entry.id   AF-A0A497DCN2-F1
#
_cell.length_a   1.000
_cell.length_b   1.000
_cell.length_c   1.000
_cell.angle_alpha   90.00
_cell.angle_beta   90.00
_cell.angle_gamma   90.00
#
_symmetry.space_group_name_H-M   'P 1'
#
loop_
_entity.id
_entity.type
_entity.pdbx_description
1 polymer ?
#
loop_
_entity_poly.entity_id
_entity_poly.type
_entity_poly.pdbx_seq_one_letter_code
_entity_poly.pdbx_strand_id
1 'polypeptide(L)'
;VHSGSDKFTIYPIMGELIKKYKKGIHVKTAGTTWLEEVIGLAMAGEEALQLAKDIYRNAYERQDELCGPYSTVIDIDPATLPLPEEVEQWDSEKFATTLRNIPGHPNYHSGFRQLIHVGYKVAAEMGEAYLAMVRKNAEIVGDQVRTNIYERHIQRLF
;
A
#
# COMPACT_ATOMS: atom_id res chain seq x y z
N VAL A 1 -16.13 8.15 -7.39
CA VAL A 1 -15.70 6.75 -7.22
C VAL A 1 -15.01 6.60 -5.90
N HIS A 2 -15.69 5.98 -4.92
CA HIS A 2 -15.10 5.56 -3.64
C HIS A 2 -14.26 4.29 -3.86
N SER A 3 -13.29 4.02 -2.97
CA SER A 3 -12.31 2.93 -3.13
C SER A 3 -11.66 2.95 -4.51
N GLY A 4 -11.39 4.15 -5.01
CA GLY A 4 -11.06 4.40 -6.41
C GLY A 4 -9.61 4.08 -6.77
N SER A 5 -8.76 3.86 -5.78
CA SER A 5 -7.36 3.50 -5.99
C SER A 5 -7.20 2.07 -6.52
N ASP A 6 -6.13 1.85 -7.29
CA ASP A 6 -5.73 0.55 -7.85
C ASP A 6 -6.79 -0.14 -8.73
N LYS A 7 -7.80 0.59 -9.21
CA LYS A 7 -8.83 0.07 -10.11
C LYS A 7 -8.38 0.12 -11.57
N PHE A 8 -7.14 -0.30 -11.83
CA PHE A 8 -6.47 -0.13 -13.13
C PHE A 8 -7.20 -0.78 -14.30
N THR A 9 -7.97 -1.85 -14.06
CA THR A 9 -8.75 -2.54 -15.11
C THR A 9 -9.94 -1.71 -15.61
N ILE A 10 -10.48 -0.80 -14.79
CA ILE A 10 -11.65 0.03 -15.16
C ILE A 10 -11.27 1.47 -15.49
N TYR A 11 -10.04 1.91 -15.21
CA TYR A 11 -9.59 3.27 -15.55
C TYR A 11 -9.71 3.61 -17.05
N PRO A 12 -9.35 2.72 -17.99
CA PRO A 12 -9.54 3.01 -19.42
C PRO A 12 -11.01 3.28 -19.77
N ILE A 13 -11.93 2.47 -19.24
CA ILE A 13 -13.37 2.62 -19.44
C ILE A 13 -13.86 3.94 -18.84
N MET A 14 -13.41 4.29 -17.63
CA MET A 14 -13.75 5.56 -16.98
C MET A 14 -13.26 6.75 -17.82
N GLY A 15 -12.02 6.71 -18.32
CA GLY A 15 -11.43 7.73 -19.17
C GLY A 15 -12.18 7.93 -20.50
N GLU A 16 -12.59 6.83 -21.14
CA GLU A 16 -13.43 6.87 -22.34
C GLU A 16 -14.77 7.57 -22.10
N LEU A 17 -15.46 7.26 -20.99
CA LEU A 17 -16.74 7.88 -20.64
C LEU A 17 -16.58 9.37 -20.32
N ILE A 18 -15.54 9.74 -19.57
CA ILE A 18 -15.18 11.15 -19.27
C ILE A 18 -15.05 11.95 -20.58
N LYS A 19 -14.28 11.42 -21.55
CA LYS A 19 -14.07 12.05 -22.87
C LYS A 19 -15.35 12.11 -23.70
N LYS A 20 -16.09 10.99 -23.78
CA LYS A 20 -17.35 10.88 -24.54
C LYS A 20 -18.41 11.88 -24.09
N TYR A 21 -18.57 12.06 -22.78
CA TYR A 21 -19.62 12.93 -22.22
C TYR A 21 -19.13 14.34 -21.85
N LYS A 22 -17.83 14.63 -22.03
CA LYS A 22 -17.20 15.90 -21.62
C LYS A 22 -17.52 16.27 -20.17
N LYS A 23 -17.35 15.30 -19.26
CA LYS A 23 -17.61 15.47 -17.81
C LYS A 23 -16.34 15.25 -17.00
N GLY A 24 -16.30 15.82 -15.80
CA GLY A 24 -15.25 15.53 -14.82
C GLY A 24 -15.55 14.29 -13.99
N ILE A 25 -14.60 13.90 -13.14
CA ILE A 25 -14.75 12.80 -12.19
C ILE A 25 -14.16 13.17 -10.83
N HIS A 26 -14.73 12.61 -9.77
CA HIS A 26 -14.15 12.64 -8.43
C HIS A 26 -13.76 11.22 -8.02
N VAL A 27 -12.45 10.96 -7.83
CA VAL A 27 -11.90 9.66 -7.42
C VAL A 27 -11.27 9.81 -6.04
N LYS A 28 -11.63 8.92 -5.11
CA LYS A 28 -11.10 8.92 -3.74
C LYS A 28 -10.02 7.86 -3.59
N THR A 29 -8.82 8.28 -3.18
CA THR A 29 -7.72 7.44 -2.73
C THR A 29 -7.40 7.81 -1.27
N ALA A 30 -6.85 6.88 -0.50
CA ALA A 30 -6.41 7.14 0.87
C ALA A 30 -5.39 6.08 1.29
N GLY A 31 -5.85 4.85 1.54
CA GLY A 31 -5.00 3.78 2.03
C GLY A 31 -3.87 3.39 1.08
N THR A 32 -4.00 3.61 -0.23
CA THR A 32 -2.89 3.40 -1.16
C THR A 32 -1.79 4.46 -1.04
N THR A 33 -2.06 5.66 -0.53
CA THR A 33 -0.99 6.62 -0.21
C THR A 33 -0.17 6.09 0.97
N TRP A 34 -0.86 5.64 2.02
CA TRP A 34 -0.25 4.96 3.17
C TRP A 34 0.63 3.77 2.74
N LEU A 35 0.13 2.91 1.85
CA LEU A 35 0.92 1.77 1.35
C LEU A 35 2.21 2.21 0.63
N GLU A 36 2.19 3.33 -0.08
CA GLU A 36 3.36 3.82 -0.81
C GLU A 36 4.35 4.53 0.13
N GLU A 37 3.89 5.07 1.26
CA GLU A 37 4.79 5.49 2.35
C GLU A 37 5.55 4.29 2.92
N VAL A 38 4.87 3.19 3.21
CA VAL A 38 5.51 1.94 3.69
C VAL A 38 6.48 1.38 2.64
N ILE A 39 6.12 1.41 1.35
CA ILE A 39 7.04 1.01 0.26
C ILE A 39 8.26 1.93 0.21
N GLY A 40 8.07 3.24 0.35
CA GLY A 40 9.16 4.21 0.39
C GLY A 40 10.12 3.94 1.54
N LEU A 41 9.60 3.65 2.73
CA LEU A 41 10.40 3.25 3.89
C LEU A 41 11.15 1.94 3.66
N ALA A 42 10.48 0.92 3.12
CA ALA A 42 11.10 -0.36 2.80
C ALA A 42 12.29 -0.22 1.83
N MET A 43 12.26 0.79 0.97
CA MET A 43 13.32 1.08 -0.01
C MET A 43 14.39 2.07 0.47
N ALA A 44 14.25 2.65 1.68
CA ALA A 44 15.08 3.77 2.13
C ALA A 44 16.36 3.35 2.90
N GLY A 45 16.56 2.04 3.13
CA GLY A 45 17.71 1.48 3.84
C GLY A 45 17.30 0.59 5.01
N GLU A 46 18.28 -0.04 5.65
CA GLU A 46 18.06 -1.11 6.65
C GLU A 46 17.17 -0.67 7.83
N GLU A 47 17.43 0.51 8.41
CA GLU A 47 16.66 1.02 9.55
C GLU A 47 15.19 1.27 9.20
N ALA A 48 14.91 1.84 8.03
CA ALA A 48 13.56 2.13 7.57
C ALA A 48 12.83 0.86 7.10
N LEU A 49 13.56 -0.09 6.51
CA LEU A 49 13.07 -1.42 6.19
C LEU A 49 12.66 -2.18 7.46
N GLN A 50 13.46 -2.10 8.53
CA GLN A 50 13.12 -2.73 9.80
C GLN A 50 11.78 -2.20 10.32
N LEU A 51 11.57 -0.88 10.28
CA LEU A 51 10.30 -0.28 10.68
C LEU A 51 9.11 -0.79 9.84
N ALA A 52 9.30 -0.95 8.51
CA ALA A 52 8.28 -1.52 7.64
C ALA A 52 7.96 -2.99 7.97
N LYS A 53 8.98 -3.79 8.32
CA LYS A 53 8.81 -5.18 8.80
C LYS A 53 8.09 -5.23 10.15
N ASP A 54 8.43 -4.33 11.07
CA ASP A 54 7.76 -4.24 12.37
C ASP A 54 6.28 -3.90 12.23
N ILE A 55 5.91 -3.02 11.29
CA ILE A 55 4.50 -2.75 10.95
C ILE A 55 3.80 -4.04 10.54
N TYR A 56 4.42 -4.83 9.65
CA TYR A 56 3.85 -6.10 9.20
C TYR A 56 3.69 -7.11 10.34
N ARG A 57 4.74 -7.31 11.15
CA ARG A 57 4.72 -8.23 12.31
C ARG A 57 3.58 -7.89 13.27
N ASN A 58 3.46 -6.63 13.67
CA ASN A 58 2.39 -6.18 14.56
C ASN A 58 1.00 -6.31 13.91
N ALA A 59 0.89 -6.07 12.60
CA ALA A 59 -0.37 -6.23 11.89
C ALA A 59 -0.78 -7.72 11.79
N TYR A 60 0.18 -8.62 11.61
CA TYR A 60 -0.02 -10.07 11.59
C TYR A 60 -0.51 -10.58 12.96
N GLU A 61 0.15 -10.18 14.05
CA GLU A 61 -0.23 -10.58 15.42
C GLU A 61 -1.61 -10.06 15.84
N ARG A 62 -2.05 -8.94 15.25
CA ARG A 62 -3.33 -8.27 15.56
C ARG A 62 -4.34 -8.37 14.42
N GLN A 63 -4.19 -9.35 13.54
CA GLN A 63 -5.00 -9.46 12.33
C GLN A 63 -6.51 -9.43 12.63
N ASP A 64 -7.00 -10.19 13.61
CA ASP A 64 -8.42 -10.23 13.97
C ASP A 64 -8.99 -8.83 14.33
N GLU A 65 -8.23 -8.07 15.12
CA GLU A 65 -8.61 -6.71 15.55
C GLU A 65 -8.64 -5.75 14.34
N LEU A 66 -7.58 -5.77 13.53
CA LEU A 66 -7.38 -4.82 12.43
C LEU A 66 -8.28 -5.13 11.23
N CYS A 67 -8.55 -6.40 10.97
CA CYS A 67 -9.37 -6.85 9.85
C CYS A 67 -10.88 -6.77 10.15
N GLY A 68 -11.31 -6.92 11.41
CA GLY A 68 -12.72 -6.96 11.80
C GLY A 68 -13.58 -5.84 11.18
N PRO A 69 -13.22 -4.55 11.33
CA PRO A 69 -13.96 -3.42 10.75
C PRO A 69 -14.02 -3.39 9.21
N TYR A 70 -13.13 -4.13 8.54
CA TYR A 70 -12.98 -4.15 7.09
C TYR A 70 -13.34 -5.50 6.46
N SER A 71 -13.85 -6.44 7.24
CA SER A 71 -14.16 -7.82 6.82
C SER A 71 -15.03 -7.94 5.57
N THR A 72 -15.87 -6.94 5.28
CA THR A 72 -16.72 -6.93 4.08
C THR A 72 -16.03 -6.42 2.81
N VAL A 73 -14.81 -5.89 2.92
CA VAL A 73 -14.08 -5.24 1.81
C VAL A 73 -12.65 -5.75 1.62
N ILE A 74 -12.17 -6.63 2.50
CA ILE A 74 -10.90 -7.35 2.35
C ILE A 74 -11.17 -8.82 2.00
N ASP A 75 -10.17 -9.44 1.40
CA ASP A 75 -10.17 -10.83 0.96
C ASP A 75 -8.77 -11.39 1.26
N ILE A 76 -8.55 -11.70 2.54
CA ILE A 76 -7.28 -12.22 3.06
C ILE A 76 -7.52 -13.68 3.45
N ASP A 77 -6.78 -14.58 2.83
CA ASP A 77 -6.63 -15.95 3.33
C ASP A 77 -5.43 -15.99 4.30
N PRO A 78 -5.66 -16.11 5.62
CA PRO A 78 -4.58 -16.11 6.61
C PRO A 78 -3.56 -17.23 6.39
N ALA A 79 -3.97 -18.35 5.78
CA ALA A 79 -3.07 -19.48 5.52
C ALA A 79 -2.04 -19.20 4.43
N THR A 80 -2.26 -18.15 3.62
CA THR A 80 -1.35 -17.74 2.54
C THR A 80 -0.37 -16.65 2.97
N LEU A 81 -0.60 -16.00 4.11
CA LEU A 81 0.24 -14.90 4.55
C LEU A 81 1.65 -15.40 4.91
N PRO A 82 2.71 -14.71 4.46
CA PRO A 82 4.07 -15.04 4.84
C PRO A 82 4.25 -14.86 6.35
N LEU A 83 4.96 -15.77 7.01
CA LEU A 83 5.17 -15.65 8.45
C LEU A 83 6.04 -14.42 8.77
N PRO A 84 5.83 -13.73 9.91
CA PRO A 84 6.69 -12.63 10.31
C PRO A 84 8.18 -12.98 10.34
N GLU A 85 8.54 -14.21 10.68
CA GLU A 85 9.93 -14.71 10.67
C GLU A 85 10.49 -14.81 9.25
N GLU A 86 9.66 -15.14 8.26
CA GLU A 86 10.05 -15.15 6.84
C GLU A 86 10.27 -13.72 6.35
N VAL A 87 9.33 -12.82 6.65
CA VAL A 87 9.39 -11.40 6.25
C VAL A 87 10.59 -10.69 6.89
N GLU A 88 11.00 -11.11 8.09
CA GLU A 88 12.20 -10.61 8.76
C GLU A 88 13.47 -10.79 7.91
N GLN A 89 13.53 -11.87 7.11
CA GLN A 89 14.68 -12.19 6.26
C GLN A 89 14.63 -11.49 4.89
N TRP A 90 13.55 -10.78 4.56
CA TRP A 90 13.42 -10.13 3.26
C TRP A 90 14.30 -8.90 3.15
N ASP A 91 14.83 -8.68 1.95
CA ASP A 91 15.44 -7.42 1.58
C ASP A 91 14.39 -6.38 1.15
N SER A 92 14.87 -5.16 0.87
CA SER A 92 14.05 -4.03 0.41
C SER A 92 13.25 -4.36 -0.85
N GLU A 93 13.85 -5.04 -1.83
CA GLU A 93 13.21 -5.32 -3.12
C GLU A 93 12.07 -6.34 -2.94
N LYS A 94 12.32 -7.42 -2.21
CA LYS A 94 11.32 -8.45 -1.93
C LYS A 94 10.15 -7.87 -1.16
N PHE A 95 10.38 -7.08 -0.11
CA PHE A 95 9.31 -6.43 0.65
C PHE A 95 8.49 -5.48 -0.23
N ALA A 96 9.16 -4.56 -0.93
CA ALA A 96 8.49 -3.55 -1.76
C ALA A 96 7.70 -4.16 -2.92
N THR A 97 8.25 -5.17 -3.60
CA THR A 97 7.57 -5.83 -4.73
C THR A 97 6.45 -6.76 -4.28
N THR A 98 6.50 -7.29 -3.06
CA THR A 98 5.39 -8.06 -2.47
C THR A 98 4.23 -7.14 -2.12
N LEU A 99 4.52 -5.93 -1.61
CA LEU A 99 3.52 -4.94 -1.21
C LEU A 99 2.87 -4.21 -2.40
N ARG A 100 3.65 -3.89 -3.44
CA ARG A 100 3.21 -3.03 -4.54
C ARG A 100 2.29 -3.76 -5.50
N ASN A 101 1.12 -3.17 -5.77
CA ASN A 101 0.19 -3.70 -6.76
C ASN A 101 0.68 -3.47 -8.21
N ILE A 102 1.59 -4.33 -8.65
CA ILE A 102 2.02 -4.48 -10.04
C ILE A 102 1.30 -5.71 -10.61
N PRO A 103 0.37 -5.54 -11.56
CA PRO A 103 -0.30 -6.67 -12.21
C PRO A 103 0.71 -7.66 -12.82
N GLY A 104 0.58 -8.94 -12.45
CA GLY A 104 1.42 -10.02 -12.98
C GLY A 104 2.82 -10.13 -12.38
N HIS A 105 3.18 -9.30 -11.39
CA HIS A 105 4.48 -9.42 -10.73
C HIS A 105 4.54 -10.68 -9.86
N PRO A 106 5.57 -11.53 -9.98
CA PRO A 106 5.61 -12.84 -9.32
C PRO A 106 5.66 -12.76 -7.79
N ASN A 107 6.23 -11.67 -7.25
CA ASN A 107 6.27 -11.47 -5.79
C ASN A 107 4.98 -10.85 -5.23
N TYR A 108 4.11 -10.26 -6.05
CA TYR A 108 2.96 -9.52 -5.53
C TYR A 108 2.03 -10.44 -4.73
N HIS A 109 1.65 -10.01 -3.51
CA HIS A 109 0.75 -10.76 -2.66
C HIS A 109 -0.41 -9.88 -2.17
N SER A 110 -1.64 -10.22 -2.59
CA SER A 110 -2.85 -9.45 -2.26
C SER A 110 -3.13 -9.40 -0.76
N GLY A 111 -3.08 -10.55 -0.08
CA GLY A 111 -3.27 -10.66 1.37
C GLY A 111 -2.29 -9.79 2.17
N PHE A 112 -1.00 -9.90 1.88
CA PHE A 112 0.05 -9.05 2.46
C PHE A 112 -0.25 -7.55 2.29
N ARG A 113 -0.60 -7.11 1.07
CA ARG A 113 -0.97 -5.72 0.78
C ARG A 113 -2.18 -5.29 1.60
N GLN A 114 -3.23 -6.10 1.65
CA GLN A 114 -4.45 -5.78 2.37
C GLN A 114 -4.24 -5.73 3.88
N LEU A 115 -3.42 -6.62 4.44
CA LEU A 115 -3.09 -6.60 5.86
C LEU A 115 -2.37 -5.31 6.25
N ILE A 116 -1.35 -4.90 5.49
CA ILE A 116 -0.67 -3.61 5.72
C ILE A 116 -1.63 -2.44 5.47
N HIS A 117 -2.54 -2.55 4.49
CA HIS A 117 -3.53 -1.50 4.20
C HIS A 117 -4.44 -1.22 5.40
N VAL A 118 -4.88 -2.24 6.12
CA VAL A 118 -5.68 -2.07 7.36
C VAL A 118 -4.81 -1.89 8.61
N GLY A 119 -3.50 -2.16 8.50
CA GLY A 119 -2.51 -1.99 9.56
C GLY A 119 -2.06 -0.56 9.83
N TYR A 120 -2.67 0.47 9.21
CA TYR A 120 -2.31 1.88 9.45
C TYR A 120 -2.41 2.29 10.94
N LYS A 121 -3.26 1.61 11.72
CA LYS A 121 -3.37 1.80 13.18
C LYS A 121 -2.05 1.50 13.90
N VAL A 122 -1.31 0.48 13.45
CA VAL A 122 0.00 0.12 14.00
C VAL A 122 0.98 1.28 13.87
N ALA A 123 1.09 1.87 12.68
CA ALA A 123 1.98 3.00 12.46
C ALA A 123 1.53 4.27 13.19
N ALA A 124 0.22 4.48 13.36
CA ALA A 124 -0.30 5.57 14.18
C ALA A 124 0.12 5.41 15.65
N GLU A 125 0.10 4.18 16.19
CA GLU A 125 0.53 3.87 17.56
C GLU A 125 2.07 3.98 17.74
N MET A 126 2.85 3.75 16.67
CA MET A 126 4.30 4.03 16.68
C MET A 126 4.64 5.53 16.82
N GLY A 127 3.69 6.41 16.49
CA GLY A 127 3.79 7.85 16.73
C GLY A 127 5.04 8.49 16.12
N GLU A 128 5.84 9.16 16.95
CA GLU A 128 7.02 9.90 16.50
C GLU A 128 8.08 9.00 15.83
N ALA A 129 8.18 7.72 16.18
CA ALA A 129 9.12 6.82 15.51
C ALA A 129 8.80 6.68 14.01
N TYR A 130 7.53 6.48 13.67
CA TYR A 130 7.07 6.44 12.28
C TYR A 130 7.25 7.80 11.60
N LEU A 131 6.79 8.88 12.22
CA LEU A 131 6.82 10.22 11.63
C LEU A 131 8.25 10.72 11.40
N ALA A 132 9.17 10.46 12.32
CA ALA A 132 10.58 10.79 12.16
C ALA A 132 11.21 10.01 11.00
N MET A 133 10.87 8.72 10.85
CA MET A 133 11.38 7.90 9.75
C MET A 133 10.88 8.38 8.39
N VAL A 134 9.59 8.75 8.29
CA VAL A 134 9.03 9.34 7.07
C VAL A 134 9.71 10.68 6.74
N ARG A 135 9.93 11.56 7.73
CA ARG A 135 10.61 12.84 7.50
C ARG A 135 12.07 12.66 7.09
N LYS A 136 12.79 11.74 7.73
CA LYS A 136 14.19 11.41 7.39
C LYS A 136 14.32 10.92 5.95
N ASN A 137 13.33 10.17 5.46
CA ASN A 137 13.32 9.56 4.13
C ASN A 137 12.31 10.22 3.18
N ALA A 138 12.02 11.52 3.37
CA ALA A 138 10.92 12.20 2.70
C ALA A 138 11.05 12.25 1.16
N GLU A 139 12.28 12.26 0.63
CA GLU A 139 12.52 12.25 -0.82
C GLU A 139 12.02 10.95 -1.46
N ILE A 140 12.52 9.79 -1.03
CA ILE A 140 12.11 8.50 -1.57
C ILE A 140 10.64 8.17 -1.27
N VAL A 141 10.15 8.49 -0.06
CA VAL A 141 8.73 8.34 0.28
C VAL A 141 7.85 9.22 -0.61
N GLY A 142 8.25 10.48 -0.77
CA GLY A 142 7.57 11.45 -1.63
C GLY A 142 7.52 10.99 -3.08
N ASP A 143 8.60 10.41 -3.59
CA ASP A 143 8.65 9.86 -4.94
C ASP A 143 7.70 8.68 -5.12
N GLN A 144 7.65 7.73 -4.19
CA GLN A 144 6.69 6.63 -4.26
C GLN A 144 5.24 7.12 -4.26
N VAL A 145 4.92 8.05 -3.35
CA VAL A 145 3.57 8.65 -3.26
C VAL A 145 3.23 9.42 -4.53
N ARG A 146 4.14 10.25 -5.05
CA ARG A 146 3.96 11.03 -6.28
C ARG A 146 3.74 10.12 -7.47
N THR A 147 4.60 9.13 -7.69
CA THR A 147 4.46 8.17 -8.80
C THR A 147 3.14 7.41 -8.70
N ASN A 148 2.71 7.02 -7.50
CA ASN A 148 1.42 6.37 -7.33
C ASN A 148 0.25 7.29 -7.73
N ILE A 149 0.21 8.52 -7.20
CA ILE A 149 -0.91 9.45 -7.46
C ILE A 149 -0.90 9.91 -8.92
N TYR A 150 0.24 10.35 -9.43
CA TYR A 150 0.33 10.98 -10.73
C TYR A 150 0.37 9.97 -11.87
N GLU A 151 1.36 9.08 -11.88
CA GLU A 151 1.65 8.20 -13.02
C GLU A 151 0.73 6.98 -13.03
N ARG A 152 0.51 6.34 -11.87
CA ARG A 152 -0.31 5.13 -11.80
C ARG A 152 -1.81 5.43 -11.78
N HIS A 153 -2.24 6.58 -11.26
CA HIS A 153 -3.66 6.92 -11.15
C HIS A 153 -4.11 8.00 -12.12
N ILE A 154 -3.63 9.24 -11.99
CA ILE A 154 -4.12 10.37 -12.80
C ILE A 154 -3.85 10.14 -14.30
N GLN A 155 -2.62 9.82 -14.70
CA GLN A 155 -2.27 9.62 -16.11
C GLN A 155 -2.98 8.42 -16.75
N ARG A 156 -3.33 7.39 -15.97
CA ARG A 156 -4.08 6.23 -16.50
C ARG A 156 -5.56 6.49 -16.64
N LEU A 157 -6.09 7.43 -15.87
CA LEU A 157 -7.52 7.77 -15.87
C LEU A 157 -7.89 8.75 -17.00
N PHE A 158 -6.95 9.56 -17.49
CA PHE A 158 -7.15 10.60 -18.49
C PHE A 158 -6.33 10.34 -19.75
#